data_AF-A0A2G6DMC5-F1
#
_entry.id   AF-A0A2G6DMC5-F1
#
_cell.length_a   1.000
_cell.length_b   1.000
_cell.length_c   1.000
_cell.angle_alpha   90.00
_cell.angle_beta   90.00
_cell.angle_gamma   90.00
#
_symmetry.space_group_name_H-M   'P 1'
#
loop_
_entity.id
_entity.type
_entity.pdbx_description
1 polymer ?
#
loop_
_entity_poly.entity_id
_entity_poly.type
_entity_poly.pdbx_seq_one_letter_code
_entity_poly.pdbx_strand_id
1 'polypeptide(L)'
;MNQKTDHLENLRKLARSPKSYLVGSADSKQPDLPGRDRRAVLHRAQSGRYRLTDQRHVAVVGGGIAGLAAATVLAERGASVTLVEANDYLGGRVAAWPLDDDRTMSRGFHAFFRQYYNLRSLLKRIDPELNRLVGVEDYPLQRPDGMRDSFTSLPKTPPWSILSF
;
A
#
# COMPACT_ATOMS: atom_id res chain seq x y z
N MET A 1 -20.20 22.47 37.31
CA MET A 1 -21.05 21.27 37.46
C MET A 1 -22.12 21.36 36.37
N ASN A 2 -22.07 20.66 35.23
CA ASN A 2 -21.32 19.47 34.86
C ASN A 2 -20.99 19.49 33.35
N GLN A 3 -19.94 20.23 32.94
CA GLN A 3 -19.40 20.29 31.55
C GLN A 3 -18.52 19.09 31.19
N LYS A 4 -18.34 18.12 32.10
CA LYS A 4 -17.44 16.95 31.89
C LYS A 4 -18.14 15.76 31.22
N THR A 5 -19.48 15.76 31.17
CA THR A 5 -20.29 14.67 30.60
C THR A 5 -20.42 14.79 29.07
N ASP A 6 -20.39 16.01 28.53
CA ASP A 6 -20.54 16.26 27.08
C ASP A 6 -19.30 15.90 26.25
N HIS A 7 -18.12 15.90 26.88
CA HIS A 7 -16.86 15.66 26.16
C HIS A 7 -16.64 14.17 25.84
N LEU A 8 -17.18 13.26 26.65
CA LEU A 8 -17.12 11.81 26.43
C LEU A 8 -18.20 11.31 25.46
N GLU A 9 -19.35 12.01 25.38
CA GLU A 9 -20.38 11.73 24.38
C GLU A 9 -19.95 12.17 22.98
N ASN A 10 -19.24 13.29 22.84
CA ASN A 10 -18.67 13.71 21.56
C ASN A 10 -17.56 12.76 21.06
N LEU A 11 -16.78 12.14 21.95
CA LEU A 11 -15.79 11.13 21.57
C LEU A 11 -16.41 9.80 21.14
N ARG A 12 -17.57 9.43 21.70
CA ARG A 12 -18.36 8.26 21.24
C ARG A 12 -19.09 8.51 19.91
N LYS A 13 -19.47 9.76 19.62
CA LYS A 13 -20.00 10.15 18.29
C LYS A 13 -18.92 10.22 17.21
N LEU A 14 -17.68 10.59 17.56
CA LEU A 14 -16.57 10.62 16.60
C LEU A 14 -16.09 9.21 16.16
N ALA A 15 -16.28 8.20 17.02
CA ALA A 15 -16.01 6.79 16.70
C ALA A 15 -17.09 6.11 15.82
N ARG A 16 -18.17 6.83 15.48
CA ARG A 16 -19.29 6.34 14.65
C ARG A 16 -19.52 7.17 13.39
N SER A 17 -18.49 7.83 12.87
CA SER A 17 -18.54 8.30 11.48
C SER A 17 -17.92 7.22 10.60
N PRO A 18 -18.73 6.36 9.93
CA PRO A 18 -18.21 5.60 8.82
C PRO A 18 -17.89 6.63 7.74
N LYS A 19 -16.62 7.05 7.65
CA LYS A 19 -16.11 7.59 6.39
C LYS A 19 -16.44 6.54 5.35
N SER A 20 -17.39 6.89 4.50
CA SER A 20 -17.98 6.06 3.47
C SER A 20 -16.89 5.68 2.47
N TYR A 21 -16.22 4.55 2.74
CA TYR A 21 -15.59 3.81 1.67
C TYR A 21 -16.72 3.07 0.96
N LEU A 22 -17.16 3.61 -0.17
CA LEU A 22 -18.02 2.91 -1.10
C LEU A 22 -17.28 1.67 -1.60
N VAL A 23 -17.49 0.53 -0.95
CA VAL A 23 -17.39 -0.77 -1.60
C VAL A 23 -18.79 -1.03 -2.14
N GLY A 24 -18.91 -0.97 -3.47
CA GLY A 24 -20.18 -1.05 -4.17
C GLY A 24 -21.04 -2.21 -3.68
N SER A 25 -22.28 -1.88 -3.32
CA SER A 25 -23.38 -2.83 -3.23
C SER A 25 -23.42 -3.67 -4.51
N ALA A 26 -23.76 -4.95 -4.39
CA ALA A 26 -23.99 -5.84 -5.51
C ALA A 26 -25.28 -5.50 -6.28
N ASP A 27 -25.65 -4.23 -6.33
CA ASP A 27 -26.83 -3.74 -7.03
C ASP A 27 -26.53 -2.40 -7.72
N SER A 28 -26.73 -2.39 -9.04
CA SER A 28 -26.67 -1.24 -9.97
C SER A 28 -25.31 -0.54 -10.21
N LYS A 29 -24.56 -1.06 -11.19
CA LYS A 29 -23.91 -0.37 -12.33
C LYS A 29 -22.74 -1.21 -12.83
N GLN A 30 -22.63 -1.32 -14.15
CA GLN A 30 -21.55 -1.99 -14.86
C GLN A 30 -20.21 -1.46 -14.32
N PRO A 31 -19.30 -2.32 -13.80
CA PRO A 31 -18.05 -1.84 -13.24
C PRO A 31 -17.22 -1.24 -14.37
N ASP A 32 -16.76 0.01 -14.19
CA ASP A 32 -15.81 0.64 -15.09
C ASP A 32 -14.61 -0.31 -15.28
N LEU A 33 -14.35 -0.73 -16.52
CA LEU A 33 -13.17 -1.50 -16.83
C LEU A 33 -11.93 -0.66 -16.44
N PRO A 34 -10.95 -1.22 -15.73
CA PRO A 34 -9.74 -0.50 -15.37
C PRO A 34 -8.88 -0.32 -16.63
N GLY A 35 -9.20 0.69 -17.43
CA GLY A 35 -8.45 1.08 -18.63
C GLY A 35 -9.18 0.87 -19.96
N ARG A 36 -8.49 1.23 -21.05
CA ARG A 36 -9.00 1.18 -22.43
C ARG A 36 -8.63 -0.11 -23.18
N ASP A 37 -8.06 -1.10 -22.49
CA ASP A 37 -7.65 -2.35 -23.12
C ASP A 37 -8.88 -3.18 -23.50
N ARG A 38 -9.07 -3.38 -24.80
CA ARG A 38 -10.15 -4.18 -25.38
C ARG A 38 -10.07 -5.67 -25.02
N ARG A 39 -8.93 -6.15 -24.51
CA ARG A 39 -8.72 -7.54 -24.07
C ARG A 39 -8.79 -7.73 -22.55
N ALA A 40 -9.06 -6.67 -21.79
CA ALA A 40 -9.17 -6.77 -20.34
C ALA A 40 -10.35 -7.68 -19.94
N VAL A 41 -10.08 -8.69 -19.12
CA VAL A 41 -11.10 -9.58 -18.55
C VAL A 41 -11.23 -9.27 -17.06
N LEU A 42 -12.44 -8.92 -16.63
CA LEU A 42 -12.74 -8.73 -15.21
C LEU A 42 -13.06 -10.08 -14.56
N HIS A 43 -12.13 -10.59 -13.75
CA HIS A 43 -12.41 -11.70 -12.86
C HIS A 43 -13.11 -11.19 -11.60
N ARG A 44 -14.43 -11.41 -11.48
CA ARG A 44 -15.17 -11.11 -10.26
C ARG A 44 -14.76 -12.10 -9.17
N ALA A 45 -14.12 -11.60 -8.12
CA ALA A 45 -13.96 -12.37 -6.90
C ALA A 45 -15.33 -12.56 -6.22
N GLN A 46 -15.54 -13.69 -5.56
CA GLN A 46 -16.70 -13.88 -4.69
C GLN A 46 -16.68 -12.77 -3.62
N SER A 47 -17.84 -12.17 -3.37
CA SER A 47 -18.00 -11.12 -2.36
C SER A 47 -17.59 -11.69 -1.00
N GLY A 48 -16.42 -11.28 -0.50
CA GLY A 48 -15.95 -11.66 0.83
C GLY A 48 -16.77 -10.96 1.91
N ARG A 49 -16.77 -11.53 3.13
CA ARG A 49 -17.32 -10.82 4.30
C ARG A 49 -16.44 -9.62 4.63
N TYR A 50 -17.07 -8.46 4.81
CA TYR A 50 -16.35 -7.24 5.22
C TYR A 50 -15.79 -7.34 6.65
N ARG A 51 -16.45 -8.11 7.52
CA ARG A 51 -16.03 -8.38 8.89
C ARG A 51 -16.34 -9.83 9.24
N LEU A 52 -15.50 -10.46 10.04
CA LEU A 52 -15.75 -11.77 10.60
C LEU A 52 -16.83 -11.66 11.69
N THR A 53 -17.82 -12.54 11.63
CA THR A 53 -18.91 -12.62 12.62
C THR A 53 -18.52 -13.49 13.82
N ASP A 54 -17.57 -14.39 13.60
CA ASP A 54 -17.11 -15.35 14.59
C ASP A 54 -15.64 -15.08 14.87
N GLN A 55 -15.20 -15.38 16.09
CA GLN A 55 -13.79 -15.29 16.47
C GLN A 55 -13.00 -16.34 15.66
N ARG A 56 -12.12 -15.88 14.78
CA ARG A 56 -11.19 -16.72 14.02
C ARG A 56 -9.76 -16.35 14.40
N HIS A 57 -8.95 -17.36 14.70
CA HIS A 57 -7.51 -17.21 14.86
C HIS A 57 -6.81 -17.64 13.59
N VAL A 58 -5.98 -16.77 13.02
CA VAL A 58 -5.28 -16.99 11.75
C VAL A 58 -3.78 -16.88 11.97
N ALA A 59 -3.03 -17.90 11.57
CA ALA A 59 -1.59 -17.83 11.46
C ALA A 59 -1.20 -17.30 10.07
N VAL A 60 -0.33 -16.30 10.02
CA VAL A 60 0.28 -15.77 8.81
C VAL A 60 1.77 -16.09 8.88
N VAL A 61 2.29 -16.81 7.89
CA VAL A 61 3.71 -17.20 7.84
C VAL A 61 4.45 -16.34 6.83
N GLY A 62 5.45 -15.60 7.31
CA GLY A 62 6.25 -14.63 6.56
C GLY A 62 5.87 -13.18 6.88
N GLY A 63 6.78 -12.42 7.49
CA GLY A 63 6.74 -11.00 7.80
C GLY A 63 7.19 -10.08 6.67
N GLY A 64 7.15 -10.56 5.41
CA GLY A 64 7.34 -9.72 4.22
C GLY A 64 6.12 -8.84 3.94
N ILE A 65 6.21 -7.96 2.93
CA ILE A 65 5.15 -7.00 2.57
C ILE A 65 3.78 -7.66 2.34
N ALA A 66 3.75 -8.86 1.74
CA ALA A 66 2.52 -9.61 1.49
C ALA A 66 1.90 -10.15 2.79
N GLY A 67 2.72 -10.70 3.69
CA GLY A 67 2.24 -11.21 4.97
C GLY A 67 1.81 -10.11 5.92
N LEU A 68 2.54 -8.99 5.95
CA LEU A 68 2.12 -7.79 6.70
C LEU A 68 0.79 -7.24 6.17
N ALA A 69 0.61 -7.17 4.84
CA ALA A 69 -0.66 -6.77 4.25
C ALA A 69 -1.80 -7.72 4.64
N ALA A 70 -1.58 -9.04 4.54
CA ALA A 70 -2.57 -10.05 4.90
C ALA A 70 -2.94 -9.97 6.39
N ALA A 71 -1.95 -9.94 7.28
CA ALA A 71 -2.14 -9.84 8.71
C ALA A 71 -2.92 -8.58 9.10
N THR A 72 -2.57 -7.44 8.49
CA THR A 72 -3.25 -6.15 8.73
C THR A 72 -4.72 -6.23 8.33
N VAL A 73 -5.02 -6.68 7.11
CA VAL A 73 -6.41 -6.77 6.62
C VAL A 73 -7.21 -7.79 7.43
N LEU A 74 -6.63 -8.92 7.82
CA LEU A 74 -7.31 -9.92 8.66
C LEU A 74 -7.64 -9.36 10.05
N ALA A 75 -6.69 -8.67 10.68
CA ALA A 75 -6.88 -8.02 11.97
C ALA A 75 -7.97 -6.94 11.91
N GLU A 76 -7.97 -6.09 10.88
CA GLU A 76 -9.03 -5.09 10.65
C GLU A 76 -10.42 -5.69 10.47
N ARG A 77 -10.49 -6.90 9.90
CA ARG A 77 -11.74 -7.66 9.75
C ARG A 77 -12.15 -8.41 11.02
N GLY A 78 -11.39 -8.30 12.11
CA GLY A 78 -11.72 -8.86 13.41
C GLY A 78 -11.17 -10.28 13.66
N ALA A 79 -10.21 -10.75 12.87
CA ALA A 79 -9.51 -11.99 13.19
C ALA A 79 -8.45 -11.73 14.28
N SER A 80 -8.26 -12.69 15.18
CA SER A 80 -7.01 -12.79 15.94
C SER A 80 -5.92 -13.28 14.99
N VAL A 81 -4.76 -12.63 14.96
CA VAL A 81 -3.69 -12.95 14.00
C VAL A 81 -2.39 -13.22 14.73
N THR A 82 -1.77 -14.36 14.43
CA THR A 82 -0.37 -14.64 14.77
C THR A 82 0.47 -14.53 13.51
N LEU A 83 1.37 -13.55 13.45
CA LEU A 83 2.37 -13.43 12.39
C LEU A 83 3.66 -14.14 12.82
N VAL A 84 4.12 -15.08 12.01
CA VAL A 84 5.38 -15.82 12.24
C VAL A 84 6.37 -15.41 11.17
N GLU A 85 7.53 -14.90 11.56
CA GLU A 85 8.65 -14.56 10.68
C GLU A 85 9.88 -15.34 11.13
N ALA A 86 10.67 -15.82 10.17
CA ALA A 86 11.87 -16.61 10.44
C ALA A 86 13.07 -15.73 10.82
N ASN A 87 13.13 -14.50 10.29
CA ASN A 87 14.16 -13.52 10.60
C ASN A 87 13.82 -12.72 11.87
N ASP A 88 14.83 -12.05 12.41
CA ASP A 88 14.72 -11.08 13.51
C ASP A 88 14.22 -9.69 13.06
N TYR A 89 13.91 -9.53 11.77
CA TYR A 89 13.38 -8.30 11.19
C TYR A 89 12.18 -8.56 10.27
N LEU A 90 11.36 -7.52 10.08
CA LEU A 90 10.22 -7.51 9.15
C LEU A 90 10.59 -6.88 7.81
N GLY A 91 9.74 -7.08 6.80
CA GLY A 91 9.88 -6.52 5.46
C GLY A 91 10.33 -7.54 4.42
N GLY A 92 10.93 -8.66 4.85
CA GLY A 92 11.34 -9.74 3.95
C GLY A 92 12.32 -9.22 2.88
N ARG A 93 11.92 -9.26 1.61
CA ARG A 93 12.77 -8.78 0.49
C ARG A 93 12.97 -7.26 0.49
N VAL A 94 12.02 -6.49 1.02
CA VAL A 94 12.11 -5.02 1.04
C VAL A 94 12.74 -4.48 2.33
N ALA A 95 13.28 -5.37 3.17
CA ALA A 95 14.00 -4.96 4.38
C ALA A 95 15.29 -4.23 4.02
N ALA A 96 15.67 -3.28 4.89
CA ALA A 96 16.89 -2.52 4.77
C ALA A 96 17.59 -2.46 6.13
N TRP A 97 18.91 -2.43 6.15
CA TRP A 97 19.75 -2.41 7.36
C TRP A 97 20.73 -1.24 7.33
N PRO A 98 21.04 -0.66 8.50
CA PRO A 98 21.98 0.45 8.60
C PRO A 98 23.42 -0.01 8.26
N LEU A 99 24.22 0.94 7.79
CA LEU A 99 25.68 0.87 7.68
C LEU A 99 26.31 1.78 8.73
N ASP A 100 27.62 1.66 8.90
CA ASP A 100 28.40 2.41 9.89
C ASP A 100 28.41 3.94 9.65
N ASP A 101 28.00 4.40 8.47
CA ASP A 101 28.08 5.79 8.02
C ASP A 101 26.72 6.43 7.69
N ASP A 102 25.71 6.16 8.53
CA ASP A 102 24.31 6.65 8.41
C ASP A 102 23.57 6.25 7.12
N ARG A 103 24.23 5.51 6.23
CA ARG A 103 23.61 4.92 5.05
C ARG A 103 22.78 3.71 5.44
N THR A 104 21.84 3.35 4.57
CA THR A 104 21.06 2.12 4.69
C THR A 104 21.24 1.30 3.42
N MET A 105 21.38 -0.01 3.54
CA MET A 105 21.42 -0.94 2.41
C MET A 105 20.15 -1.76 2.36
N SER A 106 19.64 -1.99 1.15
CA SER A 106 18.52 -2.90 0.88
C SER A 106 18.96 -4.08 0.04
N ARG A 107 18.17 -5.16 0.05
CA ARG A 107 18.38 -6.30 -0.86
C ARG A 107 17.93 -5.93 -2.27
N GLY A 108 18.82 -5.23 -2.98
CA GLY A 108 18.58 -4.79 -4.35
C GLY A 108 17.72 -3.53 -4.42
N PHE A 109 17.30 -3.22 -5.65
CA PHE A 109 16.57 -2.01 -5.97
C PHE A 109 15.05 -2.22 -5.86
N HIS A 110 14.38 -1.32 -5.13
CA HIS A 110 12.92 -1.30 -5.00
C HIS A 110 12.39 0.10 -5.32
N ALA A 111 11.65 0.21 -6.43
CA ALA A 111 10.89 1.40 -6.77
C ALA A 111 9.40 1.18 -6.47
N PHE A 112 8.79 2.12 -5.76
CA PHE A 112 7.35 2.14 -5.52
C PHE A 112 6.68 3.15 -6.43
N PHE A 113 5.90 2.68 -7.38
CA PHE A 113 5.19 3.53 -8.32
C PHE A 113 3.88 4.04 -7.72
N ARG A 114 3.45 5.24 -8.14
CA ARG A 114 2.20 5.87 -7.67
C ARG A 114 0.96 5.01 -7.99
N GLN A 115 1.06 4.14 -8.98
CA GLN A 115 0.05 3.20 -9.46
C GLN A 115 -0.18 2.01 -8.50
N TYR A 116 0.65 1.83 -7.47
CA TYR A 116 0.49 0.75 -6.48
C TYR A 116 -0.57 1.13 -5.43
N TYR A 117 -1.81 1.29 -5.87
CA TYR A 117 -2.91 1.84 -5.06
C TYR A 117 -3.19 1.05 -3.79
N ASN A 118 -3.10 -0.29 -3.85
CA ASN A 118 -3.31 -1.17 -2.69
C ASN A 118 -2.22 -0.98 -1.64
N LEU A 119 -0.95 -0.91 -2.08
CA LEU A 119 0.17 -0.68 -1.18
C LEU A 119 0.08 0.70 -0.55
N ARG A 120 -0.19 1.75 -1.33
CA ARG A 120 -0.36 3.11 -0.81
C ARG A 120 -1.50 3.17 0.21
N SER A 121 -2.62 2.51 -0.08
CA SER A 121 -3.73 2.40 0.87
C SER A 121 -3.34 1.70 2.17
N LEU A 122 -2.52 0.65 2.10
CA LEU A 122 -1.96 -0.02 3.28
C LEU A 122 -1.05 0.93 4.08
N LEU A 123 -0.09 1.58 3.42
CA LEU A 123 0.87 2.49 4.07
C LEU A 123 0.19 3.69 4.73
N LYS A 124 -0.92 4.17 4.17
CA LYS A 124 -1.73 5.26 4.77
C LYS A 124 -2.26 4.95 6.18
N ARG A 125 -2.29 3.69 6.61
CA ARG A 125 -2.70 3.31 7.97
C ARG A 125 -1.70 3.79 9.03
N ILE A 126 -0.42 3.93 8.67
CA ILE A 126 0.65 4.37 9.56
C ILE A 126 1.21 5.74 9.19
N ASP A 127 0.98 6.19 7.96
CA ASP A 127 1.45 7.48 7.42
C ASP A 127 0.42 8.02 6.42
N PRO A 128 -0.66 8.69 6.88
CA PRO A 128 -1.79 9.11 6.04
C PRO A 128 -1.40 9.98 4.84
N GLU A 129 -0.39 10.83 5.03
CA GLU A 129 0.14 11.74 4.01
C GLU A 129 1.23 11.10 3.14
N LEU A 130 1.68 9.89 3.48
CA LEU A 130 2.74 9.15 2.79
C LEU A 130 4.07 9.91 2.74
N ASN A 131 4.41 10.63 3.81
CA ASN A 131 5.67 11.37 3.97
C ASN A 131 6.92 10.46 3.89
N ARG A 132 6.78 9.17 4.21
CA ARG A 132 7.85 8.16 4.13
C ARG A 132 8.10 7.67 2.70
N LEU A 133 7.21 7.97 1.75
CA LEU A 133 7.43 7.68 0.33
C LEU A 133 8.06 8.89 -0.35
N VAL A 134 9.39 8.92 -0.32
CA VAL A 134 10.17 9.97 -0.98
C VAL A 134 10.20 9.71 -2.48
N GLY A 135 9.78 10.71 -3.26
CA GLY A 135 9.88 10.68 -4.70
C GLY A 135 11.35 10.78 -5.12
N VAL A 136 11.78 9.90 -6.00
CA VAL A 136 13.09 9.99 -6.64
C VAL A 136 12.99 11.00 -7.78
N GLU A 137 13.83 12.04 -7.76
CA GLU A 137 13.81 13.11 -8.77
C GLU A 137 14.40 12.65 -10.12
N ASP A 138 15.44 11.81 -10.09
CA ASP A 138 16.07 11.27 -11.28
C ASP A 138 16.53 9.82 -11.09
N TYR A 139 16.60 9.08 -12.20
CA TYR A 139 17.09 7.72 -12.25
C TYR A 139 18.31 7.62 -13.18
N PRO A 140 19.50 8.05 -12.73
CA PRO A 140 20.68 8.07 -13.59
C PRO A 140 21.16 6.64 -13.88
N LEU A 141 21.28 6.30 -15.15
CA LEU A 141 21.98 5.10 -15.60
C LEU A 141 23.43 5.47 -15.90
N GLN A 142 24.36 4.93 -15.10
CA GLN A 142 25.77 5.13 -15.33
C GLN A 142 26.37 3.91 -16.05
N ARG A 143 26.94 4.14 -17.23
CA ARG A 143 27.68 3.13 -17.99
C ARG A 143 29.13 3.02 -17.53
N PRO A 144 29.82 1.89 -17.82
CA PRO A 144 31.24 1.71 -17.49
C PRO A 144 32.18 2.73 -18.13
N ASP A 145 31.78 3.31 -19.26
CA ASP A 145 32.51 4.38 -19.97
C ASP A 145 32.36 5.77 -19.33
N GLY A 146 31.61 5.87 -18.22
CA GLY A 146 31.34 7.12 -17.51
C GLY A 146 30.13 7.90 -18.03
N MET A 147 29.50 7.48 -19.13
CA MET A 147 28.33 8.15 -19.68
C MET A 147 27.13 7.97 -18.74
N ARG A 148 26.37 9.06 -18.52
CA ARG A 148 25.20 9.09 -17.65
C ARG A 148 23.96 9.43 -18.46
N ASP A 149 23.01 8.50 -18.51
CA ASP A 149 21.68 8.77 -19.05
C ASP A 149 20.73 9.09 -17.91
N SER A 150 19.87 10.07 -18.12
CA SER A 150 18.90 10.55 -17.14
C SER A 150 17.49 10.45 -17.73
N PHE A 151 16.52 10.15 -16.88
CA PHE A 151 15.11 10.05 -17.30
C PHE A 151 14.34 11.33 -16.99
N THR A 152 14.97 12.37 -16.42
CA THR A 152 14.25 13.59 -15.98
C THR A 152 13.76 14.45 -17.15
N SER A 153 14.50 14.45 -18.26
CA SER A 153 14.26 15.30 -19.44
C SER A 153 13.35 14.65 -20.49
N LEU A 154 12.92 13.40 -20.27
CA LEU A 154 12.05 12.72 -21.23
C LEU A 154 10.65 13.35 -21.25
N PRO A 155 10.08 13.61 -22.43
CA PRO A 155 8.69 14.04 -22.56
C PRO A 155 7.77 13.04 -21.85
N LYS A 156 6.89 13.50 -20.96
CA LYS A 156 5.99 12.63 -20.18
C LYS A 156 4.75 12.18 -20.96
N THR A 157 4.57 12.70 -22.18
CA THR A 157 3.33 12.54 -22.97
C THR A 157 3.60 11.67 -24.20
N PRO A 158 2.91 10.54 -24.37
CA PRO A 158 2.95 9.79 -25.63
C PRO A 158 2.37 10.61 -26.80
N PRO A 159 2.94 10.53 -28.02
CA PRO A 159 4.04 9.66 -28.43
C PRO A 159 5.45 10.25 -28.19
N TRP A 160 5.58 11.50 -27.73
CA TRP A 160 6.87 12.18 -27.57
C TRP A 160 7.83 11.48 -26.61
N SER A 161 7.28 10.78 -25.61
CA SER A 161 8.04 9.93 -24.69
C SER A 161 8.73 8.75 -25.39
N ILE A 162 8.23 8.28 -26.53
CA ILE A 162 8.76 7.12 -27.25
C ILE A 162 9.89 7.54 -28.19
N LEU A 163 9.78 8.73 -28.79
CA LEU A 163 10.76 9.27 -29.74
C LEU A 163 12.07 9.74 -29.10
N SER A 164 12.17 9.68 -27.78
CA SER A 164 13.32 10.13 -26.99
C SER A 164 14.17 8.96 -26.45
N PHE A 165 13.85 7.73 -26.87
CA PHE A 165 14.64 6.52 -26.66
C PHE A 165 15.41 6.11 -27.92
#